data_AF-A0A8T3SXF7-F1
#
_entry.id   AF-A0A8T3SXF7-F1
#
_cell.length_a   1.000
_cell.length_b   1.000
_cell.length_c   1.000
_cell.angle_alpha   90.00
_cell.angle_beta   90.00
_cell.angle_gamma   90.00
#
_symmetry.space_group_name_H-M   'P 1'
#
loop_
_entity.id
_entity.type
_entity.pdbx_description
1 polymer ?
#
loop_
_entity_poly.entity_id
_entity_poly.type
_entity_poly.pdbx_seq_one_letter_code
_entity_poly.pdbx_strand_id
1 'polypeptide(L)'
;MDPATGQLIDSHHPQRGVNLTGRVVVMPSARGSSSSASVLAEAVRVGTAPAAFVMSEPDLILAIGSAVAEELYGIRIPIVVLPRAGYDAIADGQQIDLEAGPFASHA
;
A
#
# COMPACT_ATOMS: atom_id res chain seq x y z
N MET A 1 -10.07 0.12 2.58
CA MET A 1 -10.00 -0.82 3.72
C MET A 1 -10.72 -0.21 4.90
N ASP A 2 -11.19 -1.02 5.84
CA ASP A 2 -11.54 -0.53 7.16
C ASP A 2 -10.25 -0.35 7.98
N PRO A 3 -9.90 0.88 8.38
CA PRO A 3 -8.67 1.11 9.12
C PRO A 3 -8.70 0.51 10.53
N ALA A 4 -9.86 0.26 11.14
CA ALA A 4 -9.91 -0.33 12.48
C ALA A 4 -9.57 -1.83 12.48
N THR A 5 -9.82 -2.52 11.36
CA THR A 5 -9.71 -3.99 11.28
C THR A 5 -8.69 -4.49 10.26
N GLY A 6 -8.23 -3.62 9.35
CA GLY A 6 -7.37 -4.01 8.23
C GLY A 6 -8.11 -4.71 7.10
N GLN A 7 -9.44 -4.87 7.19
CA GLN A 7 -10.20 -5.65 6.22
C GLN A 7 -10.50 -4.88 4.93
N LEU A 8 -10.52 -5.61 3.81
CA LEU A 8 -11.00 -5.08 2.55
C LEU A 8 -12.54 -5.06 2.51
N ILE A 9 -13.11 -3.85 2.51
CA ILE A 9 -14.56 -3.63 2.65
C ILE A 9 -15.29 -3.28 1.35
N ASP A 10 -14.58 -3.11 0.23
CA ASP A 10 -15.19 -2.81 -1.06
C ASP A 10 -16.12 -3.97 -1.48
N SER A 11 -17.41 -3.68 -1.64
CA SER A 11 -18.45 -4.66 -1.97
C SER A 11 -18.24 -5.35 -3.30
N HIS A 12 -17.54 -4.70 -4.23
CA HIS A 12 -17.32 -5.19 -5.59
C HIS A 12 -15.96 -5.88 -5.74
N HIS A 13 -15.16 -5.93 -4.68
CA HIS A 13 -13.84 -6.54 -4.74
C HIS A 13 -13.91 -8.06 -4.53
N PRO A 14 -13.30 -8.88 -5.40
CA PRO A 14 -13.34 -10.34 -5.27
C PRO A 14 -12.69 -10.85 -3.96
N GLN A 15 -11.69 -10.11 -3.44
CA GLN A 15 -11.02 -10.40 -2.17
C GLN A 15 -11.65 -9.70 -0.95
N ARG A 16 -12.91 -9.28 -1.03
CA ARG A 16 -13.61 -8.66 0.11
C ARG A 16 -13.51 -9.55 1.36
N GLY A 17 -13.26 -8.92 2.51
CA GLY A 17 -13.10 -9.58 3.80
C GLY A 17 -11.68 -10.08 4.10
N VAL A 18 -10.78 -10.07 3.11
CA VAL A 18 -9.35 -10.35 3.37
C VAL A 18 -8.76 -9.26 4.27
N ASN A 19 -8.01 -9.68 5.28
CA ASN A 19 -7.25 -8.80 6.16
C ASN A 19 -5.89 -8.48 5.51
N LEU A 20 -5.59 -7.19 5.36
CA LEU A 20 -4.38 -6.69 4.72
C LEU A 20 -3.23 -6.41 5.70
N THR A 21 -3.48 -6.46 7.00
CA THR A 21 -2.50 -6.12 8.04
C THR A 21 -1.22 -6.94 7.89
N GLY A 22 -0.09 -6.24 7.80
CA GLY A 22 1.23 -6.86 7.66
C GLY A 22 1.45 -7.61 6.32
N ARG A 23 0.56 -7.48 5.34
CA ARG A 23 0.72 -8.08 4.01
C ARG A 23 1.26 -7.07 3.01
N VAL A 24 1.94 -7.56 1.99
CA VAL A 24 2.23 -6.76 0.80
C VAL A 24 0.99 -6.76 -0.08
N VAL A 25 0.47 -5.58 -0.39
CA VAL A 25 -0.70 -5.41 -1.25
C VAL A 25 -0.25 -5.09 -2.66
N VAL A 26 -0.59 -5.98 -3.59
CA VAL A 26 -0.27 -5.83 -5.02
C VAL A 26 -1.54 -5.38 -5.75
N MET A 27 -1.52 -4.21 -6.37
CA MET A 27 -2.69 -3.64 -7.05
C MET A 27 -2.27 -2.66 -8.15
N PRO A 28 -2.99 -2.57 -9.28
CA PRO A 28 -2.51 -1.81 -10.43
C PRO A 28 -2.47 -0.29 -10.15
N SER A 29 -3.53 0.22 -9.52
CA SER A 29 -3.71 1.61 -9.11
C SER A 29 -4.68 1.68 -7.93
N ALA A 30 -4.65 2.76 -7.13
CA ALA A 30 -5.64 2.94 -6.08
C ALA A 30 -6.99 3.36 -6.66
N ARG A 31 -8.07 2.76 -6.14
CA ARG A 31 -9.44 3.15 -6.51
C ARG A 31 -10.02 4.26 -5.63
N GLY A 32 -9.29 4.71 -4.62
CA GLY A 32 -9.83 5.61 -3.60
C GLY A 32 -9.59 7.09 -3.90
N SER A 33 -10.40 7.94 -3.29
CA SER A 33 -10.24 9.41 -3.33
C SER A 33 -9.16 9.86 -2.34
N SER A 34 -9.00 11.19 -2.16
CA SER A 34 -8.08 11.80 -1.18
C SER A 34 -8.26 11.26 0.25
N SER A 35 -9.43 10.70 0.58
CA SER A 35 -9.70 10.01 1.84
C SER A 35 -8.84 8.75 2.06
N SER A 36 -8.25 8.18 1.02
CA SER A 36 -7.37 7.01 1.13
C SER A 36 -6.11 7.31 1.92
N ALA A 37 -5.62 8.56 1.86
CA ALA A 37 -4.47 9.00 2.63
C ALA A 37 -4.76 8.98 4.14
N SER A 38 -5.92 9.49 4.55
CA SER A 38 -6.32 9.48 5.97
C SER A 38 -6.66 8.07 6.45
N VAL A 39 -7.26 7.23 5.61
CA VAL A 39 -7.48 5.81 5.93
C VAL A 39 -6.17 5.06 6.13
N LEU A 40 -5.16 5.30 5.28
CA LEU A 40 -3.84 4.68 5.45
C LEU A 40 -3.15 5.16 6.73
N ALA A 41 -3.12 6.47 6.97
CA ALA A 41 -2.53 7.03 8.19
C ALA A 41 -3.21 6.49 9.46
N GLU A 42 -4.55 6.38 9.46
CA GLU A 42 -5.30 5.79 10.56
C GLU A 42 -4.98 4.31 10.75
N ALA A 43 -4.90 3.54 9.66
CA ALA A 43 -4.53 2.12 9.72
C ALA A 43 -3.11 1.94 10.30
N VAL A 44 -2.18 2.86 9.99
CA VAL A 44 -0.85 2.87 10.62
C VAL A 44 -0.96 3.18 12.11
N ARG A 45 -1.72 4.22 12.48
CA ARG A 45 -1.94 4.64 13.87
C ARG A 45 -2.45 3.50 14.76
N VAL A 46 -3.34 2.66 14.23
CA VAL A 46 -3.97 1.55 14.97
C VAL A 46 -3.32 0.18 14.72
N GLY A 47 -2.25 0.12 13.92
CA GLY A 47 -1.45 -1.10 13.71
C GLY A 47 -2.07 -2.13 12.76
N THR A 48 -2.97 -1.72 11.87
CA THR A 48 -3.67 -2.58 10.90
C THR A 48 -3.23 -2.36 9.46
N ALA A 49 -2.27 -1.47 9.23
CA ALA A 49 -1.77 -1.15 7.90
C ALA A 49 -1.13 -2.37 7.20
N PRO A 50 -1.16 -2.40 5.85
CA PRO A 50 -0.31 -3.29 5.06
C PRO A 50 1.17 -3.09 5.37
N ALA A 51 1.98 -4.13 5.13
CA ALA A 51 3.43 -4.02 5.21
C ALA A 51 4.01 -3.15 4.10
N ALA A 52 3.41 -3.18 2.90
CA ALA A 52 3.81 -2.37 1.75
C ALA A 52 2.74 -2.41 0.64
N PHE A 53 2.88 -1.53 -0.34
CA PHE A 53 2.15 -1.56 -1.61
C PHE A 53 3.10 -1.75 -2.80
N VAL A 54 2.70 -2.61 -3.74
CA VAL A 54 3.35 -2.76 -5.04
C VAL A 54 2.33 -2.45 -6.14
N MET A 55 2.69 -1.51 -7.01
CA MET A 55 1.77 -0.93 -7.99
C MET A 55 2.37 -0.92 -9.40
N SER A 56 1.51 -0.87 -10.43
CA SER A 56 1.94 -0.66 -11.82
C SER A 56 1.87 0.80 -12.24
N GLU A 57 1.12 1.62 -11.49
CA GLU A 57 0.94 3.04 -11.73
C GLU A 57 1.21 3.83 -10.44
N PRO A 58 1.82 5.02 -10.51
CA PRO A 58 2.05 5.87 -9.35
C PRO A 58 0.73 6.41 -8.78
N ASP A 59 0.62 6.44 -7.46
CA ASP A 59 -0.51 7.04 -6.74
C ASP A 59 -0.03 8.05 -5.70
N LEU A 60 -0.23 9.33 -5.99
CA LEU A 60 0.22 10.43 -5.12
C LEU A 60 -0.54 10.48 -3.80
N ILE A 61 -1.81 10.07 -3.77
CA ILE A 61 -2.62 10.11 -2.55
C ILE A 61 -2.09 9.09 -1.55
N LEU A 62 -1.78 7.89 -2.03
CA LEU A 62 -1.20 6.84 -1.21
C LEU A 62 0.20 7.23 -0.72
N ALA A 63 1.02 7.82 -1.59
CA ALA A 63 2.34 8.34 -1.24
C ALA A 63 2.27 9.40 -0.14
N ILE A 64 1.33 10.34 -0.24
CA ILE A 64 1.08 11.34 0.81
C ILE A 64 0.62 10.67 2.09
N GLY A 65 -0.29 9.70 2.02
CA GLY A 65 -0.75 8.96 3.20
C GLY A 65 0.39 8.28 3.95
N SER A 66 1.32 7.66 3.22
CA SER A 66 2.52 7.04 3.81
C SER A 66 3.47 8.08 4.41
N ALA A 67 3.74 9.19 3.71
CA ALA A 67 4.61 10.26 4.21
C ALA A 67 4.03 10.92 5.48
N VAL A 68 2.73 11.17 5.51
CA VAL A 68 2.03 11.69 6.70
C VAL A 68 2.10 10.69 7.86
N ALA A 69 1.91 9.40 7.58
CA ALA A 69 2.02 8.36 8.61
C ALA A 69 3.44 8.27 9.19
N GLU A 70 4.47 8.42 8.34
CA GLU A 70 5.86 8.49 8.77
C GLU A 70 6.11 9.71 9.66
N GLU A 71 5.65 10.89 9.26
CA GLU A 71 5.81 12.13 10.04
C GLU A 71 5.10 12.07 11.40
N LEU A 72 3.88 11.53 11.43
CA LEU A 72 3.06 11.50 12.65
C LEU A 72 3.40 10.34 13.59
N TYR A 73 3.76 9.18 13.04
CA TYR A 73 3.87 7.93 13.81
C TYR A 73 5.23 7.25 13.71
N GLY A 74 6.17 7.79 12.91
CA GLY A 74 7.49 7.19 12.70
C GLY A 74 7.45 5.86 11.94
N ILE A 75 6.32 5.54 11.30
CA ILE A 75 6.11 4.29 10.56
C ILE A 75 5.85 4.63 9.10
N ARG A 76 6.83 4.31 8.25
CA ARG A 76 6.70 4.41 6.79
C ARG A 76 6.10 3.12 6.23
N ILE A 77 5.11 3.26 5.34
CA ILE A 77 4.63 2.14 4.52
C ILE A 77 5.26 2.26 3.12
N PRO A 78 6.17 1.36 2.72
CA PRO A 78 6.79 1.39 1.41
C PRO A 78 5.73 1.30 0.30
N ILE A 79 5.86 2.14 -0.71
CA ILE A 79 5.04 2.12 -1.93
C ILE A 79 6.01 2.03 -3.10
N VAL A 80 5.96 0.91 -3.82
CA VAL A 80 6.85 0.60 -4.94
C VAL A 80 6.05 0.57 -6.23
N VAL A 81 6.53 1.27 -7.25
CA VAL A 81 5.95 1.21 -8.60
C VAL A 81 6.89 0.40 -9.47
N LEU A 82 6.38 -0.70 -10.04
CA LEU A 82 7.13 -1.57 -10.95
C LEU A 82 6.68 -1.36 -12.40
N PRO A 83 7.58 -1.53 -13.38
CA PRO A 83 7.18 -1.74 -14.76
C PRO A 83 6.21 -2.92 -14.86
N ARG A 84 5.30 -2.86 -15.84
CA ARG A 84 4.23 -3.86 -16.01
C ARG A 84 4.73 -5.31 -16.00
N ALA A 85 5.86 -5.60 -16.64
CA ALA A 85 6.45 -6.93 -16.66
C ALA A 85 6.85 -7.45 -15.27
N GLY A 86 7.38 -6.59 -14.40
CA GLY A 86 7.72 -6.95 -13.02
C GLY A 86 6.48 -7.10 -12.15
N TYR A 87 5.49 -6.22 -12.33
CA TYR A 87 4.19 -6.32 -11.65
C TYR A 87 3.45 -7.62 -11.99
N ASP A 88 3.33 -7.96 -13.28
CA ASP A 88 2.60 -9.16 -13.74
C ASP A 88 3.28 -10.48 -13.34
N ALA A 89 4.56 -10.43 -12.96
CA ALA A 89 5.30 -11.61 -12.50
C ALA A 89 5.02 -12.00 -11.04
N ILE A 90 4.34 -11.14 -10.27
CA ILE A 90 4.06 -11.37 -8.86
C ILE A 90 2.76 -12.20 -8.71
N ALA A 91 2.84 -13.31 -7.98
CA ALA A 91 1.68 -14.15 -7.66
C ALA A 91 1.18 -13.92 -6.22
N ASP A 92 -0.14 -14.08 -6.00
CA ASP A 92 -0.70 -14.07 -4.66
C ASP A 92 -0.13 -15.23 -3.81
N GLY A 93 0.15 -14.96 -2.54
CA GLY A 93 0.82 -15.91 -1.64
C GLY A 93 2.34 -16.00 -1.79
N GLN A 94 2.95 -15.27 -2.73
CA GLN A 94 4.40 -15.17 -2.87
C GLN A 94 5.01 -14.34 -1.73
N GLN A 95 6.18 -14.76 -1.21
CA GLN A 95 6.99 -13.93 -0.33
C GLN A 95 7.78 -12.90 -1.15
N ILE A 96 7.79 -11.65 -0.68
CA ILE A 96 8.43 -10.52 -1.35
C ILE A 96 9.37 -9.87 -0.35
N ASP A 97 10.65 -9.79 -0.69
CA ASP A 97 11.62 -8.97 0.00
C ASP A 97 11.66 -7.58 -0.64
N LEU A 98 11.49 -6.56 0.19
CA LEU A 98 11.53 -5.16 -0.24
C LEU A 98 12.73 -4.49 0.40
N GLU A 99 13.68 -4.08 -0.44
CA GLU A 99 14.85 -3.33 -0.01
C GLU A 99 14.76 -1.89 -0.51
N ALA A 100 14.98 -0.93 0.40
CA ALA A 100 15.13 0.46 0.02
C ALA A 100 16.47 0.63 -0.70
N GLY A 101 16.43 0.73 -2.03
CA GLY A 101 17.58 1.13 -2.83
C GLY A 101 17.93 2.61 -2.65
N PRO A 102 19.12 3.04 -3.07
CA PRO A 102 19.44 4.47 -3.14
C PRO A 102 18.42 5.19 -4.03
N PHE A 103 18.05 6.42 -3.65
CA PHE A 103 17.20 7.27 -4.50
C PHE A 103 17.88 7.43 -5.87
N ALA A 104 17.29 6.86 -6.91
CA ALA A 104 17.73 7.08 -8.27
C ALA A 104 17.39 8.53 -8.66
N SER A 105 18.41 9.39 -8.63
CA SER A 105 18.34 10.73 -9.23
C SER A 105 17.96 10.56 -10.70
N HIS A 106 16.77 11.02 -11.08
CA HIS A 106 16.42 11.17 -12.48
C HIS A 106 17.22 12.37 -12.99
N ALA A 107 18.33 12.08 -13.70
CA ALA A 107 19.05 13.07 -14.50
C ALA A 107 18.29 13.37 -15.79
#